data_AF-A0A645FTA1-F1
#
_entry.id   AF-A0A645FTA1-F1
#
_cell.length_a   1.000
_cell.length_b   1.000
_cell.length_c   1.000
_cell.angle_alpha   90.00
_cell.angle_beta   90.00
_cell.angle_gamma   90.00
#
_symmetry.space_group_name_H-M   'P 1'
#
loop_
_entity.id
_entity.type
_entity.pdbx_description
1 polymer ?
#
loop_
_entity_poly.entity_id
_entity_poly.type
_entity_poly.pdbx_seq_one_letter_code
_entity_poly.pdbx_strand_id
1 'polypeptide(L)'
;MIQENQSKNMGWNFDNSYKNLPKSFYSEIDLNPVKKPELVIFNQPLAEALELNAESLKSEDGLQVLAGNKKIEGGAYIAQAYSGHQFGNFTMLGDGRAVLIGEQKLQNKTSVTGFDANR
;
A
#
# COMPACT_ATOMS: atom_id res chain seq x y z
N MET A 1 4.56 34.67 -13.38
CA MET A 1 4.28 34.37 -11.97
C MET A 1 3.54 33.04 -11.92
N ILE A 2 4.06 32.13 -11.09
CA ILE A 2 3.52 30.83 -10.63
C ILE A 2 3.18 29.82 -11.75
N GLN A 3 4.17 28.97 -12.07
CA GLN A 3 3.90 27.63 -12.59
C GLN A 3 3.17 26.86 -11.49
N GLU A 4 1.90 26.51 -11.73
CA GLU A 4 1.20 25.52 -10.92
C GLU A 4 1.98 24.21 -11.02
N ASN A 5 2.62 23.82 -9.92
CA ASN A 5 3.20 22.50 -9.75
C ASN A 5 2.05 21.51 -9.90
N GLN A 6 1.92 20.90 -11.08
CA GLN A 6 1.12 19.70 -11.24
C GLN A 6 1.68 18.70 -10.24
N SER A 7 0.98 18.46 -9.12
CA SER A 7 1.32 17.35 -8.25
C SER A 7 1.28 16.12 -9.15
N LYS A 8 2.45 15.54 -9.43
CA LYS A 8 2.57 14.30 -10.19
C LYS A 8 1.72 13.26 -9.47
N ASN A 9 0.52 13.01 -9.97
CA ASN A 9 -0.39 12.04 -9.40
C ASN A 9 0.30 10.67 -9.48
N MET A 10 0.50 10.01 -8.33
CA MET A 10 1.19 8.72 -8.25
C MET A 10 0.32 7.55 -8.75
N GLY A 11 -0.96 7.79 -9.06
CA GLY A 11 -1.87 6.79 -9.63
C GLY A 11 -2.67 5.99 -8.59
N TRP A 12 -2.60 6.39 -7.31
CA TRP A 12 -3.35 5.72 -6.25
C TRP A 12 -4.87 5.88 -6.44
N ASN A 13 -5.58 4.76 -6.36
CA ASN A 13 -7.04 4.68 -6.50
C ASN A 13 -7.55 3.67 -5.46
N PHE A 14 -7.75 4.14 -4.22
CA PHE A 14 -8.06 3.27 -3.10
C PHE A 14 -9.56 2.91 -3.02
N ASP A 15 -9.84 1.64 -2.74
CA ASP A 15 -11.17 1.11 -2.40
C ASP A 15 -11.06 0.22 -1.15
N ASN A 16 -10.99 0.86 0.02
CA ASN A 16 -10.61 0.25 1.30
C ASN A 16 -11.71 -0.63 1.91
N SER A 17 -12.12 -1.67 1.18
CA SER A 17 -13.20 -2.57 1.56
C SER A 17 -13.01 -3.21 2.95
N TYR A 18 -11.78 -3.45 3.39
CA TYR A 18 -11.48 -4.03 4.70
C TYR A 18 -11.91 -3.11 5.86
N LYS A 19 -11.90 -1.79 5.68
CA LYS A 19 -12.35 -0.84 6.71
C LYS A 19 -13.85 -0.94 7.01
N ASN A 20 -14.63 -1.58 6.13
CA ASN A 20 -16.06 -1.81 6.35
C ASN A 20 -16.34 -2.94 7.35
N LEU A 21 -15.32 -3.73 7.73
CA LEU A 21 -15.44 -4.73 8.78
C LEU A 21 -15.54 -4.08 10.18
N PRO A 22 -16.04 -4.82 11.19
CA PRO A 22 -16.05 -4.34 12.56
C PRO A 22 -14.64 -3.96 13.06
N LYS A 23 -14.57 -2.95 13.95
CA LYS A 23 -13.31 -2.46 14.53
C LYS A 23 -12.51 -3.52 15.31
N SER A 24 -13.09 -4.69 15.61
CA SER A 24 -12.35 -5.81 16.21
C SER A 24 -11.38 -6.49 15.23
N PHE A 25 -11.54 -6.28 13.92
CA PHE A 25 -10.71 -6.92 12.89
C PHE A 25 -9.45 -6.12 12.55
N TYR A 26 -9.37 -4.85 12.95
CA TYR A 26 -8.23 -4.01 12.64
C TYR A 26 -8.09 -2.83 13.60
N SER A 27 -6.88 -2.29 13.67
CA SER A 27 -6.58 -1.01 14.32
C SER A 27 -6.11 0.00 13.28
N GLU A 28 -6.48 1.26 13.44
CA GLU A 28 -5.89 2.36 12.65
C GLU A 28 -4.49 2.66 13.18
N ILE A 29 -3.53 2.84 12.28
CA ILE A 29 -2.12 2.96 12.61
C ILE A 29 -1.57 4.27 12.05
N ASP A 30 -0.79 4.95 12.88
CA ASP A 30 0.05 6.05 12.42
C ASP A 30 1.37 5.56 11.88
N LEU A 31 1.88 6.32 10.92
CA LEU A 31 3.17 6.05 10.32
C LEU A 31 4.28 6.19 11.36
N ASN A 32 5.31 5.36 11.23
CA ASN A 32 6.53 5.44 12.03
C ASN A 32 7.71 5.78 11.09
N PRO A 33 8.00 7.08 10.88
CA PRO A 33 8.94 7.50 9.84
C PRO A 33 10.37 7.02 10.08
N VAL A 34 11.04 6.62 9.00
CA VAL A 34 12.45 6.25 8.99
C VAL A 34 13.33 7.42 8.55
N LYS A 35 14.57 7.43 9.04
CA LYS A 35 15.57 8.45 8.65
C LYS A 35 16.18 8.09 7.31
N LYS A 36 16.27 9.06 6.40
CA LYS A 36 16.99 8.96 5.11
C LYS A 36 16.60 7.70 4.31
N PRO A 37 15.33 7.57 3.88
CA PRO A 37 14.94 6.45 3.03
C PRO A 37 15.69 6.54 1.69
N GLU A 38 16.13 5.39 1.18
CA GLU A 38 16.83 5.25 -0.10
C GLU A 38 16.22 4.09 -0.88
N LEU A 39 16.10 4.25 -2.20
CA LEU A 39 15.55 3.23 -3.08
C LEU A 39 16.66 2.26 -3.52
N VAL A 40 16.57 0.99 -3.10
CA VAL A 40 17.57 -0.03 -3.46
C VAL A 40 17.22 -0.71 -4.79
N ILE A 41 15.98 -1.21 -4.92
CA ILE A 41 15.44 -1.86 -6.12
C ILE A 41 13.97 -1.46 -6.26
N PHE A 42 13.49 -1.26 -7.48
CA PHE A 42 12.10 -0.94 -7.78
C PHE A 42 11.54 -1.86 -8.86
N ASN A 43 10.37 -2.46 -8.61
CA ASN A 43 9.70 -3.31 -9.58
C ASN A 43 8.80 -2.46 -10.48
N GLN A 44 9.40 -1.89 -11.53
CA GLN A 44 8.68 -1.04 -12.49
C GLN A 44 7.52 -1.76 -13.21
N PRO A 45 7.69 -2.99 -13.74
CA PRO A 45 6.58 -3.72 -14.36
C PRO A 45 5.38 -3.91 -13.43
N LEU A 46 5.61 -4.16 -12.13
CA LEU A 46 4.51 -4.28 -11.16
C LEU A 46 3.81 -2.94 -10.92
N ALA A 47 4.54 -1.84 -10.81
CA ALA A 47 3.94 -0.52 -10.65
C ALA A 47 3.01 -0.18 -11.84
N GLU A 48 3.47 -0.45 -13.06
CA GLU A 48 2.68 -0.25 -14.29
C GLU A 48 1.46 -1.18 -14.33
N ALA A 49 1.61 -2.45 -13.94
CA ALA A 49 0.49 -3.40 -13.85
C ALA A 49 -0.56 -3.02 -12.78
N LEU A 50 -0.15 -2.25 -11.77
CA LEU A 50 -1.03 -1.68 -10.75
C LEU A 50 -1.60 -0.31 -11.14
N GLU A 51 -1.37 0.14 -12.38
CA GLU A 51 -1.78 1.45 -12.90
C GLU A 51 -1.17 2.63 -12.11
N LEU A 52 0.00 2.40 -11.47
CA LEU A 52 0.74 3.41 -10.71
C LEU A 52 1.80 4.09 -11.58
N ASN A 53 2.06 5.36 -11.31
CA ASN A 53 3.08 6.11 -12.01
C ASN A 53 4.48 5.81 -11.44
N ALA A 54 5.21 4.91 -12.11
CA ALA A 54 6.54 4.47 -11.69
C ALA A 54 7.54 5.62 -11.50
N GLU A 55 7.58 6.61 -12.40
CA GLU A 55 8.49 7.75 -12.30
C GLU A 55 8.18 8.64 -11.09
N SER A 56 6.91 8.78 -10.75
CA SER A 56 6.47 9.55 -9.57
C SER A 56 6.76 8.81 -8.28
N LEU A 57 6.62 7.48 -8.27
CA LEU A 57 6.98 6.64 -7.12
C LEU A 57 8.49 6.60 -6.85
N LYS A 58 9.32 6.70 -7.90
CA LYS A 58 10.79 6.79 -7.80
C LYS A 58 11.29 8.18 -7.38
N SER A 59 10.43 9.20 -7.35
CA SER A 59 10.79 10.54 -6.88
C SER A 59 11.01 10.60 -5.37
N GLU A 60 11.61 11.67 -4.86
CA GLU A 60 11.79 11.88 -3.41
C GLU A 60 10.48 11.80 -2.63
N ASP A 61 9.39 12.38 -3.16
CA ASP A 61 8.07 12.35 -2.53
C ASP A 61 7.46 10.94 -2.54
N GLY A 62 7.61 10.22 -3.66
CA GLY A 62 7.19 8.82 -3.79
C GLY A 62 7.95 7.91 -2.82
N LEU A 63 9.24 8.17 -2.61
CA LEU A 63 10.05 7.44 -1.66
C LEU A 63 9.62 7.69 -0.21
N GLN A 64 9.19 8.92 0.15
CA GLN A 64 8.61 9.16 1.48
C GLN A 64 7.34 8.34 1.70
N VAL A 65 6.54 8.12 0.65
CA VAL A 65 5.33 7.30 0.74
C VAL A 65 5.68 5.83 0.90
N LEU A 66 6.54 5.30 0.01
CA LEU A 66 6.94 3.89 0.01
C LEU A 66 7.69 3.48 1.28
N ALA A 67 8.43 4.41 1.90
CA ALA A 67 9.12 4.18 3.16
C ALA A 67 8.21 4.31 4.40
N GLY A 68 6.94 4.66 4.23
CA GLY A 68 6.03 4.89 5.36
C GLY A 68 6.33 6.17 6.15
N ASN A 69 6.90 7.20 5.50
CA ASN A 69 7.13 8.52 6.09
C ASN A 69 5.99 9.51 5.81
N LYS A 70 5.22 9.29 4.74
CA LYS A 70 4.13 10.17 4.30
C LYS A 70 2.88 9.37 3.96
N LYS A 71 1.71 9.83 4.45
CA LYS A 71 0.41 9.26 4.06
C LYS A 71 0.00 9.80 2.68
N ILE A 72 -0.61 8.95 1.86
CA ILE A 72 -1.35 9.31 0.67
C ILE A 72 -2.81 9.52 1.06
N GLU A 73 -3.43 10.52 0.46
CA GLU A 73 -4.85 10.78 0.63
C GLU A 73 -5.70 9.56 0.23
N GLY A 74 -6.72 9.26 1.03
CA GLY A 74 -7.61 8.12 0.78
C GLY A 74 -7.05 6.75 1.18
N GLY A 75 -5.81 6.63 1.67
CA GLY A 75 -5.30 5.37 2.20
C GLY A 75 -5.99 4.92 3.50
N ALA A 76 -6.08 3.60 3.72
CA ALA A 76 -6.66 2.98 4.90
C ALA A 76 -5.79 3.13 6.16
N TYR A 77 -4.49 2.82 6.04
CA TYR A 77 -3.49 2.77 7.12
C TYR A 77 -3.96 1.98 8.34
N ILE A 78 -4.15 0.67 8.18
CA ILE A 78 -4.60 -0.24 9.25
C ILE A 78 -3.64 -1.41 9.47
N ALA A 79 -3.65 -1.96 10.69
CA ALA A 79 -3.05 -3.25 11.03
C ALA A 79 -4.17 -4.26 11.30
N GLN A 80 -4.09 -5.44 10.68
CA GLN A 80 -5.10 -6.48 10.82
C GLN A 80 -4.88 -7.32 12.08
N ALA A 81 -5.98 -7.74 12.71
CA ALA A 81 -5.97 -8.69 13.79
C ALA A 81 -6.14 -10.11 13.24
N TYR A 82 -5.27 -11.02 13.65
CA TYR A 82 -5.40 -12.46 13.36
C TYR A 82 -4.80 -13.29 14.50
N SER A 83 -5.01 -14.59 14.47
CA SER A 83 -4.48 -15.54 15.46
C SER A 83 -4.01 -16.80 14.75
N GLY A 84 -3.19 -17.59 15.43
CA GLY A 84 -2.72 -18.85 14.88
C GLY A 84 -2.14 -19.77 15.94
N HIS A 85 -1.84 -20.99 15.54
CA HIS A 85 -1.12 -21.92 16.40
C HIS A 85 0.38 -21.78 16.14
N GLN A 86 1.14 -21.42 17.17
CA GLN A 86 2.61 -21.41 17.14
C GLN A 86 3.13 -22.41 18.15
N PHE A 87 4.02 -23.30 17.71
CA PHE A 87 4.60 -24.35 18.56
C PHE A 87 3.54 -25.17 19.34
N GLY A 88 2.42 -25.49 18.69
CA GLY A 88 1.32 -26.27 19.28
C GLY A 88 0.37 -25.51 20.20
N ASN A 89 0.56 -24.20 20.40
CA ASN A 89 -0.29 -23.38 21.28
C ASN A 89 -1.03 -22.31 20.48
N PHE A 90 -2.28 -22.02 20.88
CA PHE A 90 -3.05 -20.91 20.30
C PHE A 90 -2.51 -19.56 20.79
N THR A 91 -2.25 -18.66 19.85
CA THR A 91 -1.65 -17.35 20.11
C THR A 91 -2.38 -16.27 19.32
N MET A 92 -2.69 -15.15 19.99
CA MET A 92 -3.13 -13.93 19.32
C MET A 92 -1.95 -13.27 18.62
N LEU A 93 -2.13 -12.96 17.34
CA LEU A 93 -1.14 -12.34 16.47
C LEU A 93 -1.71 -11.04 15.89
N GLY A 94 -1.20 -10.61 14.74
CA GLY A 94 -1.62 -9.42 14.05
C GLY A 94 -0.46 -8.85 13.23
N ASP A 95 -0.73 -7.78 12.50
CA ASP A 95 0.29 -7.04 11.76
C ASP A 95 1.19 -6.21 12.69
N GLY A 96 2.04 -6.88 13.49
CA GLY A 96 2.92 -6.21 14.45
C GLY A 96 4.07 -5.41 13.84
N ARG A 97 4.28 -5.53 12.52
CA ARG A 97 5.35 -4.86 11.75
C ARG A 97 4.96 -4.58 10.30
N ALA A 98 3.67 -4.63 9.98
CA ALA A 98 3.13 -4.38 8.66
C ALA A 98 1.98 -3.38 8.78
N VAL A 99 1.73 -2.64 7.72
CA VAL A 99 0.59 -1.72 7.62
C VAL A 99 -0.05 -1.94 6.26
N LEU A 100 -1.35 -2.20 6.24
CA LEU A 100 -2.14 -2.12 5.02
C LEU A 100 -2.37 -0.63 4.71
N ILE A 101 -1.60 -0.12 3.74
CA ILE A 101 -1.71 1.27 3.26
C ILE A 101 -3.11 1.50 2.67
N GLY A 102 -3.61 0.54 1.88
CA GLY A 102 -4.92 0.59 1.26
C GLY A 102 -5.06 -0.50 0.20
N GLU A 103 -6.22 -0.56 -0.41
CA GLU A 103 -6.55 -1.53 -1.46
C GLU A 103 -6.59 -0.80 -2.81
N GLN A 104 -5.61 -1.06 -3.69
CA GLN A 104 -5.54 -0.42 -5.02
C GLN A 104 -6.58 -1.05 -5.96
N LYS A 105 -7.48 -0.22 -6.47
CA LYS A 105 -8.48 -0.63 -7.46
C LYS A 105 -7.97 -0.33 -8.87
N LEU A 106 -7.85 -1.40 -9.66
CA LEU A 106 -7.51 -1.31 -11.08
C LEU A 106 -8.77 -1.02 -11.90
N GLN A 107 -8.65 -0.16 -12.90
CA GLN A 107 -9.74 0.10 -13.84
C GLN A 107 -9.97 -1.11 -14.77
N ASN A 108 -8.88 -1.74 -15.19
CA ASN A 108 -8.91 -2.96 -15.98
C ASN A 108 -8.51 -4.18 -15.13
N LYS A 109 -9.20 -5.31 -15.32
CA LYS A 109 -8.82 -6.57 -14.65
C LYS A 109 -7.51 -7.06 -15.25
N THR A 110 -6.40 -6.85 -14.56
CA THR A 110 -5.10 -7.44 -14.90
C THR A 110 -5.04 -8.86 -14.36
N SER A 111 -4.68 -9.84 -15.20
CA SER A 111 -4.24 -11.13 -14.68
C SER A 111 -2.82 -11.01 -14.14
N VAL A 112 -2.69 -10.84 -12.83
CA VAL A 112 -1.39 -10.67 -12.15
C VAL A 112 -0.66 -12.02 -11.97
N THR A 113 -1.33 -13.15 -12.25
CA THR A 113 -0.78 -14.50 -12.08
C THR A 113 -0.21 -15.11 -13.37
N GLY A 114 -0.28 -14.38 -14.50
CA GLY A 114 0.06 -14.93 -15.81
C GLY A 114 -0.94 -15.96 -16.35
N PHE A 115 -2.11 -16.11 -15.69
CA PHE A 115 -3.20 -16.96 -16.17
C PHE A 115 -4.23 -16.12 -16.92
N ASP A 116 -4.32 -16.31 -18.22
CA ASP A 116 -5.36 -15.70 -19.04
C ASP A 116 -6.74 -16.18 -18.54
N ALA A 117 -7.57 -15.25 -18.06
CA ALA A 117 -8.89 -15.56 -17.49
C ALA A 117 -9.94 -15.95 -18.56
N ASN A 118 -9.52 -16.05 -19.82
CA ASN A 118 -10.32 -16.44 -20.98
C ASN A 118 -9.94 -17.83 -21.55
N ARG A 119 -9.38 -18.74 -20.74
CA ARG A 119 -9.25 -20.16 -21.08
C ARG A 119 -10.12 -21.05 -20.22
#